data_AF-A0A3N5LV55-F1
#
_entry.id   AF-A0A3N5LV55-F1
#
_cell.length_a   1.000
_cell.length_b   1.000
_cell.length_c   1.000
_cell.angle_alpha   90.00
_cell.angle_beta   90.00
_cell.angle_gamma   90.00
#
_symmetry.space_group_name_H-M   'P 1'
#
loop_
_entity.id
_entity.type
_entity.pdbx_description
1 polymer ?
#
loop_
_entity_poly.entity_id
_entity_poly.type
_entity_poly.pdbx_seq_one_letter_code
_entity_poly.pdbx_strand_id
1 'polypeptide(L)'
;MTRCTSTYVFLSLLLIGDILHAQSPFGRYRHDQKRQVLAVSPSVPPSAVDGKIGLTERQAVEMALANNFDVNLQRNTVLSERWRVDRLRGYYDPQTNFSFNWDREKTPAASVLQGGPSLTNILTTATTGYSQLFPTGTSLQATFSGVRNRTTSFFNSLVPAINTQFEIQLTQNLLEGFGRVGQEYQIEIARNDSETSEQEFKRLATDVIVQVQDRYWELEYALRDADVKDKSLQLAKTVLEQNRARHAVGTAARLEVVQSEAEVALRQEELIRSKFSYRLVQDQLIQLMSNLEDPRQMTGDLLPVDPVSSPRPVQESFEDLKAQASRLRPEVEQAKLSLASQRANLNLTRNRLRPNLDLLLGYQQFGLGGTLVQRDFSQGFLNPPVVGIIPGGLGGALDQMVGADYYGYMLGLTLQLPIFNQEARAENAQAQISLDQASLREESVRQLIAVQLREALTRIEMNRASFEAGEAAVRSVQERLVAEQARFDAGMATTREIIEAQRDLLLAETTRLRAQIDLIKSHALLDKATGRTFERFGIQLVDALSMNVK
;
A
#
# COMPACT_ATOMS: atom_id res chain seq x y z
N MET A 1 21.98 -4.03 -54.89
CA MET A 1 21.52 -5.08 -53.94
C MET A 1 21.12 -4.53 -52.56
N THR A 2 20.78 -3.24 -52.44
CA THR A 2 20.54 -2.55 -51.15
C THR A 2 19.12 -2.00 -50.97
N ARG A 3 18.19 -2.28 -51.91
CA ARG A 3 16.82 -1.73 -51.88
C ARG A 3 15.72 -2.70 -51.44
N CYS A 4 15.97 -4.02 -51.40
CA CYS A 4 14.95 -5.00 -50.99
C CYS A 4 14.95 -5.32 -49.50
N THR A 5 15.99 -4.99 -48.72
CA THR A 5 16.04 -5.26 -47.27
C THR A 5 15.31 -4.20 -46.43
N SER A 6 15.07 -3.00 -46.97
CA SER A 6 14.43 -1.88 -46.27
C SER A 6 12.91 -2.07 -46.09
N THR A 7 12.24 -2.70 -47.05
CA THR A 7 10.76 -2.81 -47.06
C THR A 7 10.23 -3.83 -46.04
N TYR A 8 11.01 -4.85 -45.67
CA TYR A 8 10.59 -5.91 -44.74
C TYR A 8 10.68 -5.52 -43.27
N VAL A 9 11.58 -4.60 -42.92
CA VAL A 9 11.62 -3.98 -41.59
C VAL A 9 10.44 -3.02 -41.44
N PHE A 10 10.03 -2.35 -42.52
CA PHE A 10 8.91 -1.40 -42.49
C PHE A 10 7.52 -2.05 -42.36
N LEU A 11 7.29 -3.21 -43.01
CA LEU A 11 5.97 -3.87 -42.95
C LEU A 11 5.72 -4.59 -41.60
N SER A 12 6.78 -5.11 -40.97
CA SER A 12 6.71 -5.66 -39.61
C SER A 12 6.56 -4.56 -38.55
N LEU A 13 7.17 -3.39 -38.75
CA LEU A 13 6.97 -2.19 -37.92
C LEU A 13 5.55 -1.59 -38.02
N LEU A 14 4.89 -1.69 -39.18
CA LEU A 14 3.53 -1.15 -39.38
C LEU A 14 2.45 -1.97 -38.64
N LEU A 15 2.57 -3.29 -38.61
CA LEU A 15 1.69 -4.17 -37.82
C LEU A 15 1.88 -3.99 -36.31
N ILE A 16 3.08 -3.61 -35.86
CA ILE A 16 3.35 -3.24 -34.46
C ILE A 16 2.81 -1.82 -34.16
N GLY A 17 2.83 -0.92 -35.14
CA GLY A 17 2.40 0.47 -35.01
C GLY A 17 0.91 0.67 -34.77
N ASP A 18 0.05 -0.16 -35.37
CA ASP A 18 -1.41 -0.09 -35.18
C ASP A 18 -1.89 -0.70 -33.86
N ILE A 19 -1.15 -1.68 -33.30
CA ILE A 19 -1.42 -2.24 -31.96
C ILE A 19 -1.07 -1.21 -30.86
N LEU A 20 -0.14 -0.28 -31.14
CA LEU A 20 0.25 0.80 -30.22
C LEU A 20 -0.70 2.03 -30.23
N HIS A 21 -1.67 2.10 -31.15
CA HIS A 21 -2.55 3.27 -31.31
C HIS A 21 -3.87 3.26 -30.50
N ALA A 22 -4.16 2.18 -29.78
CA ALA A 22 -5.32 2.13 -28.88
C ALA A 22 -4.93 2.54 -27.45
N GLN A 23 -5.15 3.82 -27.10
CA GLN A 23 -4.88 4.46 -25.79
C GLN A 23 -3.44 4.25 -25.30
N SER A 24 -2.63 5.32 -25.24
CA SER A 24 -1.23 5.19 -24.80
C SER A 24 -1.15 4.31 -23.54
N PRO A 25 -0.43 3.18 -23.54
CA PRO A 25 -0.40 2.24 -22.41
C PRO A 25 0.11 2.91 -21.12
N PHE A 26 0.69 4.11 -21.26
CA PHE A 26 1.18 4.97 -20.20
C PHE A 26 0.15 5.98 -19.66
N GLY A 27 -1.09 6.03 -20.14
CA GLY A 27 -2.06 7.07 -19.77
C GLY A 27 -2.44 6.99 -18.29
N ARG A 28 -2.88 5.80 -17.85
CA ARG A 28 -3.18 5.50 -16.44
C ARG A 28 -1.93 5.63 -15.56
N TYR A 29 -0.80 5.10 -16.04
CA TYR A 29 0.50 5.22 -15.37
C TYR A 29 0.91 6.68 -15.13
N ARG A 30 0.84 7.55 -16.16
CA ARG A 30 1.18 8.98 -16.06
C ARG A 30 0.19 9.74 -15.18
N HIS A 31 -1.09 9.39 -15.20
CA HIS A 31 -2.09 10.00 -14.32
C HIS A 31 -1.83 9.66 -12.85
N ASP A 32 -1.52 8.39 -12.55
CA ASP A 32 -1.26 7.93 -11.19
C ASP A 32 0.10 8.44 -10.66
N GLN A 33 1.11 8.58 -11.52
CA GLN A 33 2.38 9.25 -11.15
C GLN A 33 2.22 10.76 -10.91
N LYS A 34 1.31 11.45 -11.61
CA LYS A 34 1.05 12.89 -11.37
C LYS A 34 0.43 13.17 -9.99
N ARG A 35 -0.25 12.20 -9.37
CA ARG A 35 -0.81 12.31 -8.01
C ARG A 35 0.24 12.10 -6.91
N GLN A 36 1.45 11.64 -7.24
CA GLN A 36 2.47 11.23 -6.25
C GLN A 36 3.35 12.35 -5.70
N VAL A 37 3.18 13.60 -6.14
CA VAL A 37 3.84 14.69 -5.42
C VAL A 37 3.07 14.85 -4.12
N LEU A 38 3.65 14.41 -3.00
CA LEU A 38 3.34 14.94 -1.67
C LEU A 38 3.32 16.45 -1.86
N ALA A 39 2.13 17.03 -1.99
CA ALA A 39 2.03 18.47 -1.99
C ALA A 39 2.50 18.87 -0.59
N VAL A 40 3.73 19.37 -0.50
CA VAL A 40 4.21 20.15 0.65
C VAL A 40 3.51 21.52 0.63
N SER A 41 2.21 21.50 0.34
CA SER A 41 1.33 22.63 0.46
C SER A 41 0.61 22.39 1.77
N PRO A 42 0.96 23.12 2.84
CA PRO A 42 0.21 23.02 4.07
C PRO A 42 -1.24 23.25 3.70
N SER A 43 -2.12 22.29 3.99
CA SER A 43 -3.55 22.58 4.11
C SER A 43 -3.63 23.78 5.05
N VAL A 44 -3.91 24.95 4.48
CA VAL A 44 -3.73 26.23 5.15
C VAL A 44 -4.53 26.16 6.45
N PRO A 45 -3.89 26.24 7.64
CA PRO A 45 -4.65 26.33 8.86
C PRO A 45 -5.62 27.51 8.74
N PRO A 46 -6.83 27.44 9.32
CA PRO A 46 -7.75 28.57 9.31
C PRO A 46 -6.99 29.84 9.70
N SER A 47 -7.10 30.86 8.85
CA SER A 47 -6.28 32.08 8.88
C SER A 47 -6.05 32.56 10.31
N ALA A 48 -4.78 32.68 10.72
CA ALA A 48 -4.40 33.10 12.06
C ALA A 48 -5.02 34.48 12.36
N VAL A 49 -5.80 34.56 13.44
CA VAL A 49 -6.32 35.82 13.96
C VAL A 49 -5.44 36.17 15.16
N ASP A 50 -4.71 37.29 15.07
CA ASP A 50 -3.84 37.78 16.16
C ASP A 50 -2.73 36.79 16.59
N GLY A 51 -2.13 36.09 15.61
CA GLY A 51 -1.06 35.10 15.86
C GLY A 51 -1.53 33.79 16.49
N LYS A 52 -2.84 33.58 16.62
CA LYS A 52 -3.46 32.36 17.15
C LYS A 52 -4.23 31.63 16.06
N ILE A 53 -4.12 30.31 16.04
CA ILE A 53 -4.81 29.44 15.08
C ILE A 53 -5.88 28.67 15.83
N GLY A 54 -7.15 29.01 15.59
CA GLY A 54 -8.28 28.25 16.13
C GLY A 54 -8.42 26.92 15.40
N LEU A 55 -8.37 25.82 16.14
CA LEU A 55 -8.37 24.46 15.58
C LEU A 55 -9.48 23.62 16.22
N THR A 56 -10.31 23.00 15.38
CA THR A 56 -11.26 21.97 15.80
C THR A 56 -10.64 20.57 15.71
N GLU A 57 -11.12 19.63 16.52
CA GLU A 57 -10.76 18.20 16.52
C GLU A 57 -10.88 17.63 15.10
N ARG A 58 -11.99 17.97 14.41
CA ARG A 58 -12.24 17.55 13.03
C ARG A 58 -11.18 18.07 12.06
N GLN A 59 -10.86 19.36 12.10
CA GLN A 59 -9.83 19.94 11.25
C GLN A 59 -8.46 19.32 11.52
N ALA A 60 -8.14 19.06 12.79
CA ALA A 60 -6.89 18.40 13.16
C ALA A 60 -6.78 17.01 12.53
N VAL A 61 -7.87 16.24 12.55
CA VAL A 61 -7.96 14.91 11.93
C VAL A 61 -7.83 14.99 10.40
N GLU A 62 -8.52 15.93 9.75
CA GLU A 62 -8.46 16.12 8.30
C GLU A 62 -7.04 16.48 7.84
N MET A 63 -6.38 17.41 8.57
CA MET A 63 -4.99 17.78 8.32
C MET A 63 -4.04 16.58 8.51
N ALA A 64 -4.24 15.77 9.54
CA ALA A 64 -3.44 14.57 9.76
C ALA A 64 -3.60 13.52 8.65
N LEU A 65 -4.82 13.23 8.20
CA LEU A 65 -5.03 12.27 7.10
C LEU A 65 -4.49 12.76 5.75
N ALA A 66 -4.41 14.07 5.56
CA ALA A 66 -3.81 14.67 4.37
C ALA A 66 -2.27 14.64 4.43
N ASN A 67 -1.69 15.04 5.56
CA ASN A 67 -0.26 15.39 5.62
C ASN A 67 0.62 14.36 6.34
N ASN A 68 0.06 13.49 7.19
CA ASN A 68 0.84 12.55 8.00
C ASN A 68 1.66 11.58 7.10
N PHE A 69 2.94 11.42 7.42
CA PHE A 69 3.86 10.60 6.61
C PHE A 69 3.47 9.11 6.59
N ASP A 70 3.05 8.54 7.71
CA ASP A 70 2.70 7.12 7.80
C ASP A 70 1.44 6.79 6.99
N VAL A 71 0.43 7.68 7.06
CA VAL A 71 -0.80 7.57 6.25
C VAL A 71 -0.47 7.66 4.76
N ASN A 72 0.37 8.62 4.37
CA ASN A 72 0.78 8.80 2.99
C ASN A 72 1.64 7.64 2.46
N LEU A 73 2.54 7.11 3.28
CA LEU A 73 3.34 5.93 2.96
C LEU A 73 2.44 4.71 2.72
N GLN A 74 1.49 4.46 3.63
CA GLN A 74 0.58 3.33 3.50
C GLN A 74 -0.37 3.49 2.31
N ARG A 75 -0.79 4.73 1.97
CA ARG A 75 -1.54 5.01 0.73
C ARG A 75 -0.75 4.59 -0.51
N ASN A 76 0.56 4.87 -0.54
CA ASN A 76 1.42 4.42 -1.64
C ASN A 76 1.58 2.89 -1.68
N THR A 77 1.65 2.22 -0.52
CA THR A 77 1.64 0.75 -0.44
C THR A 77 0.38 0.16 -1.06
N VAL A 78 -0.80 0.72 -0.78
CA VAL A 78 -2.07 0.30 -1.40
C VAL A 78 -2.01 0.41 -2.93
N LEU A 79 -1.51 1.53 -3.44
CA LEU A 79 -1.36 1.72 -4.89
C LEU A 79 -0.37 0.71 -5.49
N SER A 80 0.75 0.47 -4.82
CA SER A 80 1.75 -0.53 -5.24
C SER A 80 1.15 -1.93 -5.34
N GLU A 81 0.36 -2.35 -4.34
CA GLU A 81 -0.30 -3.66 -4.37
C GLU A 81 -1.36 -3.77 -5.48
N ARG A 82 -2.10 -2.70 -5.77
CA ARG A 82 -3.00 -2.67 -6.95
C ARG A 82 -2.23 -2.84 -8.26
N TRP A 83 -1.09 -2.16 -8.41
CA TRP A 83 -0.21 -2.35 -9.56
C TRP A 83 0.42 -3.74 -9.61
N ARG A 84 0.64 -4.40 -8.47
CA ARG A 84 1.11 -5.80 -8.42
C ARG A 84 0.07 -6.75 -9.02
N VAL A 85 -1.22 -6.55 -8.77
CA VAL A 85 -2.30 -7.33 -9.39
C VAL A 85 -2.28 -7.17 -10.91
N ASP A 86 -2.20 -5.93 -11.39
CA ASP A 86 -2.16 -5.65 -12.84
C ASP A 86 -0.87 -6.20 -13.47
N ARG A 87 0.28 -6.16 -12.78
CA ARG A 87 1.53 -6.80 -13.21
C ARG A 87 1.39 -8.31 -13.38
N LEU A 88 0.69 -8.99 -12.45
CA LEU A 88 0.49 -10.43 -12.54
C LEU A 88 -0.46 -10.83 -13.68
N ARG A 89 -1.42 -9.96 -14.02
CA ARG A 89 -2.26 -10.14 -15.23
C ARG A 89 -1.46 -10.03 -16.51
N GLY A 90 -0.39 -9.24 -16.52
CA GLY A 90 0.54 -9.13 -17.66
C GLY A 90 1.22 -10.46 -18.03
N TYR A 91 1.14 -11.49 -17.20
CA TYR A 91 1.55 -12.86 -17.57
C TYR A 91 0.78 -13.41 -18.79
N TYR A 92 -0.43 -12.90 -19.06
CA TYR A 92 -1.25 -13.29 -20.21
C TYR A 92 -1.14 -12.31 -21.39
N ASP A 93 -0.32 -11.28 -21.27
CA ASP A 93 -0.11 -10.34 -22.36
C ASP A 93 0.57 -11.06 -23.53
N PRO A 94 0.11 -10.85 -24.77
CA PRO A 94 0.73 -11.45 -25.93
C PRO A 94 2.15 -10.90 -26.11
N GLN A 95 3.08 -11.81 -26.41
CA GLN A 95 4.47 -11.48 -26.70
C GLN A 95 4.75 -11.69 -28.18
N THR A 96 5.43 -10.73 -28.79
CA THR A 96 5.96 -10.88 -30.16
C THR A 96 7.48 -10.84 -30.08
N ASN A 97 8.13 -11.81 -30.72
CA ASN A 97 9.58 -11.86 -30.84
C ASN A 97 9.99 -11.72 -32.31
N PHE A 98 11.13 -11.08 -32.53
CA PHE A 98 11.77 -10.98 -33.82
C PHE A 98 13.25 -11.28 -33.63
N SER A 99 13.78 -12.21 -34.42
CA SER A 99 15.21 -12.52 -34.42
C SER A 99 15.74 -12.58 -35.85
N PHE A 100 16.97 -12.09 -36.02
CA PHE A 100 17.69 -12.12 -37.28
C PHE A 100 19.12 -12.56 -37.00
N ASN A 101 19.53 -13.69 -37.59
CA ASN A 101 20.85 -14.26 -37.45
C ASN A 101 21.50 -14.39 -38.83
N TRP A 102 22.78 -14.04 -38.91
CA TRP A 102 23.59 -14.20 -40.11
C TRP A 102 24.90 -14.86 -39.73
N ASP A 103 25.08 -16.09 -40.20
CA ASP A 103 26.21 -16.93 -39.89
C ASP A 103 26.96 -17.26 -41.17
N ARG A 104 28.27 -17.05 -41.16
CA ARG A 104 29.15 -17.49 -42.24
C ARG A 104 30.21 -18.40 -41.68
N GLU A 105 30.13 -19.66 -42.05
CA GLU A 105 31.08 -20.68 -41.66
C GLU A 105 31.86 -21.16 -42.87
N LYS A 106 33.18 -21.38 -42.72
CA LYS A 106 34.00 -22.00 -43.76
C LYS A 106 34.78 -23.16 -43.16
N THR A 107 34.40 -24.39 -43.51
CA THR A 107 35.01 -25.61 -43.01
C THR A 107 35.85 -26.30 -44.10
N PRO A 108 36.98 -26.93 -43.75
CA PRO A 108 37.70 -27.78 -44.68
C PRO A 108 36.86 -29.02 -44.99
N ALA A 109 36.87 -29.48 -46.24
CA ALA A 109 36.19 -30.71 -46.61
C ALA A 109 37.14 -31.91 -46.44
N ALA A 110 36.69 -32.94 -45.72
CA ALA A 110 37.45 -34.18 -45.52
C ALA A 110 37.27 -35.19 -46.66
N SER A 111 36.29 -34.97 -47.54
CA SER A 111 35.98 -35.86 -48.66
C SER A 111 35.44 -35.09 -49.86
N VAL A 112 35.72 -35.60 -51.06
CA VAL A 112 35.19 -35.08 -52.33
C VAL A 112 33.67 -35.15 -52.42
N LEU A 113 33.04 -36.07 -51.67
CA LEU A 113 31.58 -36.22 -51.60
C LEU A 113 30.88 -35.06 -50.88
N GLN A 114 31.64 -34.16 -50.24
CA GLN A 114 31.09 -32.96 -49.62
C GLN A 114 30.83 -31.83 -50.62
N GLY A 115 31.33 -31.95 -51.86
CA GLY A 115 30.99 -31.02 -52.94
C GLY A 115 31.93 -29.82 -53.05
N GLY A 116 33.19 -29.95 -52.62
CA GLY A 116 34.24 -28.95 -52.80
C GLY A 116 35.42 -29.17 -51.84
N PRO A 117 36.59 -28.54 -52.07
CA PRO A 117 37.77 -28.66 -51.19
C PRO A 117 37.60 -27.93 -49.85
N SER A 118 36.68 -26.96 -49.79
CA SER A 118 36.21 -26.34 -48.55
C SER A 118 34.75 -25.94 -48.74
N LEU A 119 33.97 -26.02 -47.68
CA LEU A 119 32.56 -25.65 -47.67
C LEU A 119 32.42 -24.30 -47.01
N THR A 120 31.98 -23.30 -47.77
CA THR A 120 31.49 -22.05 -47.19
C THR A 120 29.98 -22.13 -47.12
N ASN A 121 29.44 -22.06 -45.92
CA ASN A 121 28.02 -22.01 -45.65
C ASN A 121 27.66 -20.62 -45.13
N ILE A 122 26.67 -19.97 -45.75
CA ILE A 122 26.12 -18.70 -45.28
C ILE A 122 24.66 -18.94 -44.95
N LEU A 123 24.36 -19.00 -43.66
CA LEU A 123 23.02 -19.15 -43.14
C LEU A 123 22.48 -17.77 -42.75
N THR A 124 21.30 -17.44 -43.22
CA THR A 124 20.57 -16.24 -42.79
C THR A 124 19.21 -16.69 -42.30
N THR A 125 18.94 -16.50 -41.02
CA THR A 125 17.68 -16.91 -40.38
C THR A 125 16.96 -15.66 -39.93
N ALA A 126 15.71 -15.50 -40.36
CA ALA A 126 14.81 -14.48 -39.85
C ALA A 126 13.58 -15.18 -39.26
N THR A 127 13.33 -14.99 -37.97
CA THR A 127 12.20 -15.59 -37.28
C THR A 127 11.34 -14.49 -36.67
N THR A 128 10.04 -14.59 -36.85
CA THR A 128 9.04 -13.75 -36.17
C THR A 128 8.07 -14.68 -35.46
N GLY A 129 7.92 -14.51 -34.16
CA GLY A 129 7.04 -15.33 -33.33
C GLY A 129 6.01 -14.47 -32.61
N TYR A 130 4.82 -15.02 -32.44
CA TYR A 130 3.77 -14.53 -31.57
C TYR A 130 3.45 -15.63 -30.56
N SER A 131 3.32 -15.30 -29.28
CA SER A 131 2.97 -16.24 -28.24
C SER A 131 2.03 -15.60 -27.23
N GLN A 132 0.97 -16.29 -26.86
CA GLN A 132 0.02 -15.85 -25.84
C GLN A 132 -0.41 -17.03 -24.97
N LEU A 133 -0.52 -16.79 -23.66
CA LEU A 133 -1.09 -17.74 -22.72
C LEU A 133 -2.47 -17.26 -22.27
N PHE A 134 -3.39 -18.19 -22.10
CA PHE A 134 -4.75 -17.92 -21.66
C PHE A 134 -4.99 -18.43 -20.22
N PRO A 135 -5.90 -17.79 -19.45
CA PRO A 135 -6.25 -18.23 -18.09
C PRO A 135 -6.72 -19.69 -17.96
N THR A 136 -7.26 -20.24 -19.05
CA THR A 136 -7.76 -21.61 -19.16
C THR A 136 -6.66 -22.68 -19.18
N GLY A 137 -5.39 -22.30 -19.26
CA GLY A 137 -4.26 -23.21 -19.46
C GLY A 137 -3.95 -23.52 -20.91
N THR A 138 -4.54 -22.77 -21.83
CA THR A 138 -4.24 -22.86 -23.26
C THR A 138 -3.07 -21.93 -23.59
N SER A 139 -2.11 -22.36 -24.39
CA SER A 139 -1.12 -21.48 -25.02
C SER A 139 -1.22 -21.53 -26.54
N LEU A 140 -1.10 -20.38 -27.18
CA LEU A 140 -1.06 -20.22 -28.63
C LEU A 140 0.31 -19.68 -29.02
N GLN A 141 0.94 -20.34 -29.98
CA GLN A 141 2.21 -19.91 -30.57
C GLN A 141 2.05 -19.88 -32.09
N ALA A 142 2.44 -18.78 -32.72
CA ALA A 142 2.49 -18.64 -34.17
C ALA A 142 3.89 -18.17 -34.57
N THR A 143 4.60 -18.97 -35.36
CA THR A 143 5.99 -18.69 -35.75
C THR A 143 6.12 -18.70 -37.25
N PHE A 144 6.69 -17.62 -37.79
CA PHE A 144 7.20 -17.56 -39.15
C PHE A 144 8.72 -17.61 -39.12
N SER A 145 9.32 -18.50 -39.91
CA SER A 145 10.77 -18.67 -40.04
C SER A 145 11.18 -18.67 -41.50
N GLY A 146 12.15 -17.84 -41.86
CA GLY A 146 12.78 -17.80 -43.17
C GLY A 146 14.27 -18.11 -43.04
N VAL A 147 14.70 -19.24 -43.60
CA VAL A 147 16.08 -19.70 -43.59
C VAL A 147 16.65 -19.68 -45.00
N ARG A 148 17.53 -18.71 -45.26
CA ARG A 148 18.30 -18.64 -46.50
C ARG A 148 19.66 -19.26 -46.30
N ASN A 149 19.90 -20.39 -46.95
CA ASN A 149 21.16 -21.10 -46.91
C ASN A 149 21.89 -20.98 -48.26
N ARG A 150 23.09 -20.38 -48.26
CA ARG A 150 23.99 -20.36 -49.42
C ARG A 150 25.23 -21.18 -49.11
N THR A 151 25.37 -22.30 -49.81
CA THR A 151 26.55 -23.17 -49.73
C THR A 151 27.38 -23.11 -51.00
N THR A 152 28.69 -23.36 -50.90
CA THR A 152 29.58 -23.58 -52.05
C THR A 152 29.57 -25.02 -52.55
N SER A 153 28.85 -25.93 -51.90
CA SER A 153 28.77 -27.34 -52.31
C SER A 153 28.14 -27.49 -53.69
N PHE A 154 28.82 -28.15 -54.62
CA PHE A 154 28.31 -28.39 -55.97
C PHE A 154 27.18 -29.42 -56.07
N PHE A 155 26.92 -30.20 -55.02
CA PHE A 155 25.80 -31.14 -54.94
C PHE A 155 24.46 -30.46 -54.61
N ASN A 156 24.48 -29.18 -54.22
CA ASN A 156 23.24 -28.44 -53.95
C ASN A 156 22.69 -27.86 -55.25
N SER A 157 21.47 -28.26 -55.60
CA SER A 157 20.77 -27.74 -56.78
C SER A 157 20.14 -26.37 -56.55
N LEU A 158 19.84 -25.99 -55.31
CA LEU A 158 19.32 -24.66 -54.95
C LEU A 158 20.40 -23.85 -54.22
N VAL A 159 20.91 -22.79 -54.86
CA VAL A 159 21.97 -21.95 -54.27
C VAL A 159 21.71 -20.47 -54.56
N PRO A 160 21.26 -19.66 -53.57
CA PRO A 160 20.87 -20.06 -52.22
C PRO A 160 19.54 -20.84 -52.22
N ALA A 161 19.39 -21.78 -51.29
CA ALA A 161 18.10 -22.34 -50.91
C ALA A 161 17.43 -21.42 -49.88
N ILE A 162 16.13 -21.18 -50.02
CA ILE A 162 15.33 -20.38 -49.11
C ILE A 162 14.18 -21.26 -48.63
N ASN A 163 14.24 -21.67 -47.38
CA ASN A 163 13.15 -22.39 -46.72
C ASN A 163 12.32 -21.38 -45.95
N THR A 164 11.02 -21.37 -46.16
CA THR A 164 10.06 -20.62 -45.35
C THR A 164 9.15 -21.60 -44.63
N GLN A 165 8.89 -21.34 -43.35
CA GLN A 165 8.00 -22.14 -42.53
C GLN A 165 7.08 -21.21 -41.77
N PHE A 166 5.78 -21.50 -41.80
CA PHE A 166 4.80 -20.91 -40.90
C PHE A 166 4.21 -22.02 -40.04
N GLU A 167 4.17 -21.82 -38.74
CA GLU A 167 3.67 -22.79 -37.76
C GLU A 167 2.70 -22.11 -36.81
N ILE A 168 1.52 -22.68 -36.63
CA ILE A 168 0.62 -22.35 -35.52
C ILE A 168 0.53 -23.59 -34.63
N GLN A 169 0.80 -23.41 -33.35
CA GLN A 169 0.71 -24.44 -32.33
C GLN A 169 -0.23 -23.98 -31.21
N LEU A 170 -1.16 -24.84 -30.84
CA LEU A 170 -2.06 -24.69 -29.71
C LEU A 170 -1.77 -25.83 -28.72
N THR A 171 -1.41 -25.48 -27.49
CA THR A 171 -1.22 -26.43 -26.40
C THR A 171 -2.30 -26.21 -25.35
N GLN A 172 -3.01 -27.26 -24.95
CA GLN A 172 -4.04 -27.21 -23.92
C GLN A 172 -3.72 -28.21 -22.81
N ASN A 173 -3.49 -27.70 -21.60
CA ASN A 173 -3.40 -28.54 -20.41
C ASN A 173 -4.80 -29.08 -20.08
N LEU A 174 -4.96 -30.39 -19.88
CA LEU A 174 -6.25 -31.06 -19.67
C LEU A 174 -6.48 -31.52 -18.22
N LEU A 175 -5.43 -31.67 -17.41
CA LEU A 175 -5.51 -32.12 -16.01
C LEU A 175 -4.91 -31.09 -15.04
N GLU A 176 -3.60 -31.09 -14.85
CA GLU A 176 -2.91 -30.06 -14.07
C GLU A 176 -3.03 -28.69 -14.76
N GLY A 177 -3.57 -27.69 -14.05
CA GLY A 177 -3.74 -26.35 -14.61
C GLY A 177 -4.95 -26.18 -15.55
N PHE A 178 -5.79 -27.20 -15.73
CA PHE A 178 -6.99 -27.09 -16.56
C PHE A 178 -8.02 -26.14 -15.95
N GLY A 179 -8.52 -25.20 -16.76
CA GLY A 179 -9.54 -24.21 -16.38
C GLY A 179 -9.02 -23.09 -15.46
N ARG A 180 -8.06 -23.39 -14.58
CA ARG A 180 -7.41 -22.43 -13.70
C ARG A 180 -5.94 -22.77 -13.50
N VAL A 181 -5.08 -22.04 -14.20
CA VAL A 181 -3.62 -22.20 -14.09
C VAL A 181 -3.08 -21.71 -12.75
N GLY A 182 -1.84 -22.08 -12.44
CA GLY A 182 -1.17 -21.64 -11.21
C GLY A 182 -1.16 -20.11 -11.05
N GLN A 183 -1.00 -19.37 -12.14
CA GLN A 183 -1.00 -17.91 -12.14
C GLN A 183 -2.35 -17.31 -11.70
N GLU A 184 -3.48 -17.94 -12.00
CA GLU A 184 -4.80 -17.45 -11.55
C GLU A 184 -4.97 -17.50 -10.03
N TYR A 185 -4.35 -18.48 -9.36
CA TYR A 185 -4.32 -18.51 -7.89
C TYR A 185 -3.41 -17.42 -7.34
N GLN A 186 -2.28 -17.13 -8.00
CA GLN A 186 -1.39 -16.04 -7.61
C GLN A 186 -2.05 -14.67 -7.79
N ILE A 187 -2.87 -14.48 -8.83
CA ILE A 187 -3.67 -13.26 -9.04
C ILE A 187 -4.74 -13.12 -7.96
N GLU A 188 -5.40 -14.22 -7.54
CA GLU A 188 -6.35 -14.19 -6.42
C GLU A 188 -5.65 -13.84 -5.10
N ILE A 189 -4.52 -14.47 -4.79
CA ILE A 189 -3.71 -14.14 -3.60
C ILE A 189 -3.32 -12.66 -3.65
N ALA A 190 -2.82 -12.17 -4.78
CA ALA A 190 -2.43 -10.77 -4.93
C ALA A 190 -3.61 -9.80 -4.79
N ARG A 191 -4.81 -10.19 -5.22
CA ARG A 191 -6.03 -9.40 -5.00
C ARG A 191 -6.37 -9.33 -3.52
N ASN A 192 -6.39 -10.47 -2.83
CA ASN A 192 -6.65 -10.52 -1.39
C ASN A 192 -5.61 -9.72 -0.60
N ASP A 193 -4.34 -9.78 -1.00
CA ASP A 193 -3.26 -8.99 -0.39
C ASP A 193 -3.43 -7.49 -0.66
N SER A 194 -3.89 -7.10 -1.86
CA SER A 194 -4.24 -5.71 -2.16
C SER A 194 -5.39 -5.22 -1.28
N GLU A 195 -6.43 -6.03 -1.11
CA GLU A 195 -7.55 -5.71 -0.19
C GLU A 195 -7.07 -5.68 1.27
N THR A 196 -6.13 -6.56 1.65
CA THR A 196 -5.51 -6.56 2.99
C THR A 196 -4.75 -5.25 3.23
N SER A 197 -4.01 -4.76 2.23
CA SER A 197 -3.31 -3.48 2.27
C SER A 197 -4.27 -2.29 2.44
N GLU A 198 -5.45 -2.36 1.81
CA GLU A 198 -6.51 -1.36 2.01
C GLU A 198 -7.08 -1.38 3.44
N GLN A 199 -7.29 -2.56 4.02
CA GLN A 199 -7.71 -2.65 5.42
C GLN A 199 -6.59 -2.18 6.37
N GLU A 200 -5.32 -2.42 6.03
CA GLU A 200 -4.18 -1.91 6.80
C GLU A 200 -4.09 -0.39 6.76
N PHE A 201 -4.38 0.22 5.61
CA PHE A 201 -4.55 1.67 5.52
C PHE A 201 -5.64 2.17 6.47
N LYS A 202 -6.81 1.53 6.51
CA LYS A 202 -7.88 1.91 7.46
C LYS A 202 -7.44 1.78 8.91
N ARG A 203 -6.75 0.69 9.26
CA ARG A 203 -6.24 0.44 10.61
C ARG A 203 -5.25 1.53 11.03
N LEU A 204 -4.27 1.81 10.18
CA LEU A 204 -3.25 2.83 10.44
C LEU A 204 -3.86 4.24 10.49
N ALA A 205 -4.76 4.58 9.57
CA ALA A 205 -5.48 5.85 9.61
C ALA A 205 -6.33 5.99 10.88
N THR A 206 -6.99 4.92 11.34
CA THR A 206 -7.71 4.89 12.62
C THR A 206 -6.76 5.15 13.79
N ASP A 207 -5.59 4.52 13.79
CA ASP A 207 -4.57 4.74 14.83
C ASP A 207 -4.09 6.20 14.85
N VAL A 208 -3.85 6.81 13.69
CA VAL A 208 -3.45 8.21 13.57
C VAL A 208 -4.57 9.14 14.03
N ILE A 209 -5.83 8.89 13.64
CA ILE A 209 -6.99 9.66 14.12
C ILE A 209 -7.03 9.66 15.65
N VAL A 210 -6.93 8.48 16.27
CA VAL A 210 -6.99 8.35 17.74
C VAL A 210 -5.80 9.01 18.42
N GLN A 211 -4.60 8.96 17.82
CA GLN A 211 -3.43 9.70 18.31
C GLN A 211 -3.64 11.22 18.22
N VAL A 212 -4.23 11.71 17.14
CA VAL A 212 -4.58 13.14 16.98
C VAL A 212 -5.61 13.55 18.02
N GLN A 213 -6.65 12.74 18.24
CA GLN A 213 -7.65 13.01 19.29
C GLN A 213 -7.00 13.06 20.67
N ASP A 214 -6.12 12.12 21.00
CA ASP A 214 -5.36 12.12 22.25
C ASP A 214 -4.56 13.41 22.39
N ARG A 215 -3.73 13.77 21.41
CA ARG A 215 -2.90 14.99 21.46
C ARG A 215 -3.72 16.29 21.45
N TYR A 216 -4.84 16.32 20.74
CA TYR A 216 -5.74 17.47 20.70
C TYR A 216 -6.34 17.76 22.09
N TRP A 217 -6.88 16.74 22.75
CA TRP A 217 -7.46 16.92 24.09
C TRP A 217 -6.38 17.11 25.17
N GLU A 218 -5.17 16.56 25.00
CA GLU A 218 -4.03 16.89 25.85
C GLU A 218 -3.58 18.36 25.69
N LEU A 219 -3.67 18.91 24.48
CA LEU A 219 -3.37 20.33 24.23
C LEU A 219 -4.36 21.23 24.97
N GLU A 220 -5.66 20.89 24.91
CA GLU A 220 -6.71 21.60 25.66
C GLU A 220 -6.49 21.53 27.18
N TYR A 221 -6.07 20.36 27.69
CA TYR A 221 -5.68 20.23 29.09
C TYR A 221 -4.51 21.16 29.44
N ALA A 222 -3.42 21.09 28.66
CA ALA A 222 -2.20 21.84 28.93
C ALA A 222 -2.41 23.36 28.82
N LEU A 223 -3.25 23.80 27.87
CA LEU A 223 -3.65 25.20 27.73
C LEU A 223 -4.38 25.71 28.97
N ARG A 224 -5.38 24.96 29.44
CA ARG A 224 -6.15 25.32 30.64
C ARG A 224 -5.34 25.24 31.92
N ASP A 225 -4.47 24.23 32.06
CA ASP A 225 -3.55 24.15 33.19
C ASP A 225 -2.65 25.39 33.25
N ALA A 226 -2.09 25.82 32.10
CA ALA A 226 -1.26 27.03 32.04
C ALA A 226 -2.04 28.30 32.43
N ASP A 227 -3.30 28.43 32.02
CA ASP A 227 -4.18 29.54 32.43
C ASP A 227 -4.48 29.52 33.94
N VAL A 228 -4.77 28.35 34.50
CA VAL A 228 -4.97 28.16 35.95
C VAL A 228 -3.69 28.51 36.74
N LYS A 229 -2.50 28.11 36.25
CA LYS A 229 -1.22 28.45 36.86
C LYS A 229 -0.88 29.94 36.74
N ASP A 230 -1.26 30.60 35.64
CA ASP A 230 -1.06 32.04 35.47
C ASP A 230 -1.93 32.83 36.46
N LYS A 231 -3.22 32.48 36.56
CA LYS A 231 -4.14 33.05 37.56
C LYS A 231 -3.65 32.82 38.99
N SER A 232 -3.13 31.63 39.29
CA SER A 232 -2.54 31.30 40.59
C SER A 232 -1.33 32.18 40.93
N LEU A 233 -0.44 32.42 39.97
CA LEU A 233 0.70 33.33 40.13
C LEU A 233 0.25 34.78 40.33
N GLN A 234 -0.73 35.25 39.56
CA GLN A 234 -1.27 36.61 39.69
C GLN A 234 -1.84 36.81 41.09
N LEU A 235 -2.61 35.84 41.59
CA LEU A 235 -3.16 35.86 42.94
C LEU A 235 -2.08 35.87 44.02
N ALA A 236 -1.04 35.02 43.89
CA ALA A 236 0.09 35.00 44.82
C ALA A 236 0.82 36.35 44.87
N LYS A 237 0.97 37.04 43.72
CA LYS A 237 1.54 38.39 43.65
C LYS A 237 0.64 39.40 44.38
N THR A 238 -0.68 39.32 44.21
CA THR A 238 -1.62 40.20 44.94
C THR A 238 -1.50 40.01 46.45
N VAL A 239 -1.40 38.77 46.94
CA VAL A 239 -1.23 38.48 48.38
C VAL A 239 0.10 39.01 48.91
N LEU A 240 1.20 38.85 48.14
CA LEU A 240 2.50 39.42 48.50
C LEU A 240 2.44 40.94 48.65
N GLU A 241 1.81 41.65 47.72
CA GLU A 241 1.66 43.10 47.78
C GLU A 241 0.81 43.54 48.98
N GLN A 242 -0.27 42.81 49.30
CA GLN A 242 -1.06 43.05 50.51
C GLN A 242 -0.24 42.87 51.79
N ASN A 243 0.54 41.80 51.90
CA ASN A 243 1.38 41.53 53.07
C ASN A 243 2.53 42.54 53.21
N ARG A 244 3.13 42.99 52.10
CA ARG A 244 4.12 44.07 52.09
C ARG A 244 3.54 45.38 52.61
N ALA A 245 2.33 45.74 52.17
CA ALA A 245 1.63 46.92 52.64
C ALA A 245 1.31 46.83 54.15
N ARG A 246 0.81 45.68 54.63
CA ARG A 246 0.52 45.46 56.06
C ARG A 246 1.76 45.50 56.93
N HIS A 247 2.89 44.96 56.44
CA HIS A 247 4.17 45.01 57.14
C HIS A 247 4.72 46.44 57.23
N ALA A 248 4.56 47.24 56.18
CA ALA A 248 4.98 48.65 56.18
C ALA A 248 4.25 49.49 57.26
N VAL A 249 3.00 49.12 57.58
CA VAL A 249 2.19 49.76 58.65
C VAL A 249 2.32 49.01 59.99
N GLY A 250 3.20 48.00 60.09
CA GLY A 250 3.51 47.26 61.31
C GLY A 250 2.48 46.21 61.74
N THR A 251 1.53 45.87 60.86
CA THR A 251 0.38 44.98 61.15
C THR A 251 0.56 43.53 60.67
N ALA A 252 1.63 43.25 59.91
CA ALA A 252 2.00 41.90 59.45
C ALA A 252 3.44 41.59 59.84
N ALA A 253 3.74 40.31 60.12
CA ALA A 253 5.08 39.88 60.50
C ALA A 253 6.02 39.75 59.30
N ARG A 254 7.33 40.01 59.48
CA ARG A 254 8.34 39.81 58.42
C ARG A 254 8.32 38.40 57.83
N LEU A 255 7.99 37.41 58.66
CA LEU A 255 7.83 36.01 58.24
C LEU A 255 6.75 35.86 57.15
N GLU A 256 5.63 36.57 57.24
CA GLU A 256 4.52 36.48 56.28
C GLU A 256 4.92 37.04 54.90
N VAL A 257 5.75 38.09 54.87
CA VAL A 257 6.30 38.62 53.62
C VAL A 257 7.22 37.60 52.96
N VAL A 258 8.15 37.00 53.71
CA VAL A 258 9.09 35.99 53.19
C VAL A 258 8.35 34.74 52.70
N GLN A 259 7.32 34.30 53.41
CA GLN A 259 6.46 33.18 52.97
C GLN A 259 5.74 33.50 51.66
N SER A 260 5.23 34.73 51.52
CA SER A 260 4.57 35.16 50.28
C SER A 260 5.53 35.26 49.10
N GLU A 261 6.78 35.70 49.33
CA GLU A 261 7.83 35.71 48.31
C GLU A 261 8.20 34.30 47.85
N ALA A 262 8.30 33.35 48.78
CA ALA A 262 8.53 31.95 48.46
C ALA A 262 7.37 31.35 47.63
N GLU A 263 6.13 31.70 47.97
CA GLU A 263 4.94 31.24 47.23
C GLU A 263 4.92 31.79 45.80
N VAL A 264 5.22 33.07 45.59
CA VAL A 264 5.35 33.65 44.23
C VAL A 264 6.42 32.92 43.43
N ALA A 265 7.57 32.61 44.02
CA ALA A 265 8.63 31.86 43.35
C ALA A 265 8.18 30.43 42.95
N LEU A 266 7.45 29.73 43.83
CA LEU A 266 6.88 28.41 43.54
C LEU A 266 5.86 28.46 42.40
N ARG A 267 4.92 29.41 42.43
CA ARG A 267 3.93 29.58 41.35
C ARG A 267 4.56 29.96 40.01
N GLN A 268 5.65 30.72 40.06
CA GLN A 268 6.41 31.08 38.86
C GLN A 268 7.06 29.84 38.23
N GLU A 269 7.64 28.93 39.03
CA GLU A 269 8.17 27.65 38.53
C GLU A 269 7.07 26.78 37.92
N GLU A 270 5.93 26.63 38.61
CA GLU A 270 4.79 25.83 38.11
C GLU A 270 4.28 26.36 36.76
N LEU A 271 4.15 27.68 36.61
CA LEU A 271 3.74 28.31 35.36
C LEU A 271 4.75 28.07 34.24
N ILE A 272 6.05 28.18 34.54
CA ILE A 272 7.11 27.90 33.55
C ILE A 272 6.99 26.45 33.07
N ARG A 273 6.87 25.49 33.98
CA ARG A 273 6.72 24.07 33.64
C ARG A 273 5.47 23.82 32.79
N SER A 274 4.34 24.40 33.17
CA SER A 274 3.06 24.26 32.43
C SER A 274 3.15 24.86 31.02
N LYS A 275 3.76 26.05 30.85
CA LYS A 275 4.01 26.66 29.53
C LYS A 275 4.91 25.81 28.63
N PHE A 276 5.95 25.16 29.19
CA PHE A 276 6.76 24.22 28.42
C PHE A 276 5.98 22.95 28.04
N SER A 277 5.14 22.43 28.94
CA SER A 277 4.27 21.28 28.66
C SER A 277 3.30 21.58 27.52
N TYR A 278 2.65 22.75 27.53
CA TYR A 278 1.79 23.22 26.44
C TYR A 278 2.52 23.23 25.09
N ARG A 279 3.72 23.83 25.03
CA ARG A 279 4.53 23.86 23.79
C ARG A 279 4.91 22.46 23.32
N LEU A 280 5.29 21.56 24.23
CA LEU A 280 5.65 20.19 23.87
C LEU A 280 4.47 19.44 23.25
N VAL A 281 3.28 19.55 23.83
CA VAL A 281 2.08 18.90 23.29
C VAL A 281 1.65 19.54 21.96
N GLN A 282 1.82 20.85 21.82
CA GLN A 282 1.61 21.55 20.55
C GLN A 282 2.52 21.00 19.45
N ASP A 283 3.83 20.89 19.72
CA ASP A 283 4.80 20.36 18.75
C ASP A 283 4.47 18.90 18.35
N GLN A 284 4.01 18.08 19.30
CA GLN A 284 3.57 16.70 19.04
C GLN A 284 2.31 16.65 18.16
N LEU A 285 1.36 17.57 18.34
CA LEU A 285 0.17 17.65 17.49
C LEU A 285 0.53 18.13 16.08
N ILE A 286 1.41 19.13 15.97
CA ILE A 286 1.92 19.64 14.68
C ILE A 286 2.62 18.52 13.90
N GLN A 287 3.41 17.69 14.57
CA GLN A 287 4.06 16.53 13.95
C GLN A 287 3.05 15.54 13.35
N LEU A 288 1.89 15.33 14.00
CA LEU A 288 0.86 14.42 13.50
C LEU A 288 0.07 15.01 12.32
N MET A 289 -0.14 16.32 12.31
CA MET A 289 -1.04 17.00 11.37
C MET A 289 -0.36 17.67 10.17
N SER A 290 0.96 17.73 10.16
CA SER A 290 1.75 18.42 9.13
C SER A 290 2.88 17.54 8.58
N ASN A 291 3.48 18.00 7.49
CA ASN A 291 4.67 17.43 6.88
C ASN A 291 5.91 18.34 7.06
N LEU A 292 5.85 19.24 8.05
CA LEU A 292 6.94 20.16 8.36
C LEU A 292 8.13 19.39 8.95
N GLU A 293 9.33 19.79 8.56
CA GLU A 293 10.57 19.24 9.13
C GLU A 293 10.76 19.68 10.58
N ASP A 294 10.47 20.95 10.87
CA ASP A 294 10.48 21.52 12.22
C ASP A 294 9.09 22.07 12.56
N PRO A 295 8.42 21.56 13.61
CA PRO A 295 7.13 22.07 14.08
C PRO A 295 7.09 23.59 14.30
N ARG A 296 8.22 24.21 14.64
CA ARG A 296 8.34 25.66 14.87
C ARG A 296 8.12 26.51 13.63
N GLN A 297 8.15 25.91 12.44
CA GLN A 297 7.84 26.60 11.20
C GLN A 297 6.34 26.96 11.09
N MET A 298 5.48 26.35 11.90
CA MET A 298 4.08 26.73 11.99
C MET A 298 3.95 28.02 12.81
N THR A 299 3.70 29.13 12.12
CA THR A 299 3.57 30.45 12.76
C THR A 299 2.24 30.59 13.48
N GLY A 300 2.25 30.48 14.81
CA GLY A 300 1.11 30.80 15.68
C GLY A 300 0.82 29.72 16.71
N ASP A 301 0.23 30.13 17.84
CA ASP A 301 -0.16 29.20 18.91
C ASP A 301 -1.48 28.50 18.54
N LEU A 302 -1.53 27.17 18.71
CA LEU A 302 -2.72 26.36 18.43
C LEU A 302 -3.72 26.47 19.59
N LEU A 303 -4.95 26.90 19.28
CA LEU A 303 -6.03 27.00 20.26
C LEU A 303 -7.15 26.03 19.92
N PRO A 304 -7.41 25.03 20.77
CA PRO A 304 -8.60 24.20 20.66
C PRO A 304 -9.86 25.07 20.81
N VAL A 305 -10.83 24.91 19.90
CA VAL A 305 -12.08 25.70 19.89
C VAL A 305 -13.28 24.86 20.34
N ASP A 306 -13.15 23.53 20.37
CA ASP A 306 -14.26 22.64 20.68
C ASP A 306 -14.71 22.75 22.15
N PRO A 307 -16.03 22.72 22.41
CA PRO A 307 -16.53 22.76 23.78
C PRO A 307 -16.15 21.47 24.51
N VAL A 308 -15.49 21.61 25.66
CA VAL A 308 -15.25 20.51 26.60
C VAL A 308 -16.59 20.11 27.23
N SER A 309 -17.32 19.24 26.55
CA SER A 309 -18.61 18.70 26.96
C SER A 309 -18.51 17.22 27.28
N SER A 310 -19.22 16.78 28.32
CA SER A 310 -19.17 15.39 28.75
C SER A 310 -19.92 14.49 27.75
N PRO A 311 -19.29 13.41 27.24
CA PRO A 311 -19.94 12.50 26.31
C PRO A 311 -21.19 11.84 26.89
N ARG A 312 -22.15 11.53 26.02
CA ARG A 312 -23.38 10.83 26.42
C ARG A 312 -23.06 9.43 26.96
N PRO A 313 -23.85 8.91 27.93
CA PRO A 313 -23.74 7.53 28.38
C PRO A 313 -23.86 6.54 27.21
N VAL A 314 -23.02 5.51 27.22
CA VAL A 314 -23.14 4.38 26.30
C VAL A 314 -24.38 3.58 26.72
N GLN A 315 -25.36 3.45 25.82
CA GLN A 315 -26.61 2.71 26.08
C GLN A 315 -26.66 1.35 25.35
N GLU A 316 -25.76 1.13 24.39
CA GLU A 316 -25.71 -0.10 23.59
C GLU A 316 -25.22 -1.29 24.43
N SER A 317 -25.75 -2.49 24.17
CA SER A 317 -25.32 -3.69 24.87
C SER A 317 -23.93 -4.15 24.41
N PHE A 318 -23.21 -4.89 25.26
CA PHE A 318 -21.90 -5.44 24.91
C PHE A 318 -21.97 -6.34 23.66
N GLU A 319 -23.02 -7.15 23.53
CA GLU A 319 -23.18 -8.04 22.38
C GLU A 319 -23.45 -7.27 21.08
N ASP A 320 -24.21 -6.17 21.14
CA ASP A 320 -24.43 -5.31 19.97
C ASP A 320 -23.13 -4.65 19.50
N LEU A 321 -22.37 -4.09 20.44
CA LEU A 321 -21.07 -3.47 20.16
C LEU A 321 -20.06 -4.48 19.59
N LYS A 322 -20.06 -5.71 20.11
CA LYS A 322 -19.20 -6.80 19.62
C LYS A 322 -19.61 -7.25 18.21
N ALA A 323 -20.91 -7.34 17.93
CA ALA A 323 -21.43 -7.69 16.61
C ALA A 323 -21.05 -6.63 15.57
N GLN A 324 -21.09 -5.35 15.95
CA GLN A 324 -20.65 -4.25 15.10
C GLN A 324 -19.13 -4.25 14.88
N ALA A 325 -18.34 -4.43 15.94
CA ALA A 325 -16.89 -4.53 15.85
C ALA A 325 -16.47 -5.66 14.90
N SER A 326 -17.18 -6.78 14.92
CA SER A 326 -16.93 -7.91 14.01
C SER A 326 -17.21 -7.61 12.52
N ARG A 327 -17.95 -6.53 12.21
CA ARG A 327 -18.29 -6.12 10.84
C ARG A 327 -17.46 -4.93 10.35
N LEU A 328 -17.18 -3.98 11.23
CA LEU A 328 -16.54 -2.71 10.87
C LEU A 328 -15.01 -2.72 11.05
N ARG A 329 -14.48 -3.58 11.94
CA ARG A 329 -13.05 -3.56 12.24
C ARG A 329 -12.18 -4.06 11.08
N PRO A 330 -11.18 -3.28 10.64
CA PRO A 330 -10.29 -3.68 9.56
C PRO A 330 -9.53 -4.97 9.86
N GLU A 331 -9.13 -5.22 11.11
CA GLU A 331 -8.32 -6.39 11.47
C GLU A 331 -9.06 -7.73 11.28
N VAL A 332 -10.39 -7.72 11.42
CA VAL A 332 -11.22 -8.90 11.15
C VAL A 332 -11.23 -9.23 9.66
N GLU A 333 -11.42 -8.20 8.83
CA GLU A 333 -11.40 -8.38 7.37
C GLU A 333 -10.00 -8.76 6.87
N GLN A 334 -8.92 -8.21 7.44
CA GLN A 334 -7.55 -8.66 7.17
C GLN A 334 -7.36 -10.14 7.46
N ALA A 335 -7.83 -10.62 8.61
CA ALA A 335 -7.71 -12.03 8.98
C ALA A 335 -8.50 -12.94 8.02
N LYS A 336 -9.71 -12.53 7.61
CA LYS A 336 -10.51 -13.24 6.61
C LYS A 336 -9.84 -13.28 5.23
N LEU A 337 -9.28 -12.16 4.77
CA LEU A 337 -8.56 -12.08 3.51
C LEU A 337 -7.29 -12.94 3.53
N SER A 338 -6.57 -12.94 4.66
CA SER A 338 -5.41 -13.83 4.87
C SER A 338 -5.82 -15.29 4.81
N LEU A 339 -6.94 -15.68 5.45
CA LEU A 339 -7.50 -17.03 5.34
C LEU A 339 -7.88 -17.38 3.89
N ALA A 340 -8.47 -16.44 3.15
CA ALA A 340 -8.79 -16.62 1.73
C ALA A 340 -7.53 -16.83 0.87
N SER A 341 -6.46 -16.06 1.10
CA SER A 341 -5.16 -16.27 0.45
C SER A 341 -4.57 -17.65 0.74
N GLN A 342 -4.62 -18.11 2.00
CA GLN A 342 -4.15 -19.47 2.34
C GLN A 342 -5.02 -20.56 1.69
N ARG A 343 -6.33 -20.33 1.56
CA ARG A 343 -7.23 -21.25 0.86
C ARG A 343 -6.93 -21.31 -0.64
N ALA A 344 -6.67 -20.18 -1.28
CA ALA A 344 -6.24 -20.12 -2.67
C ALA A 344 -4.91 -20.86 -2.86
N ASN A 345 -3.95 -20.70 -1.95
CA ASN A 345 -2.68 -21.42 -1.96
C ASN A 345 -2.83 -22.94 -1.76
N LEU A 346 -3.75 -23.37 -0.89
CA LEU A 346 -4.10 -24.79 -0.75
C LEU A 346 -4.68 -25.36 -2.06
N ASN A 347 -5.56 -24.61 -2.72
CA ASN A 347 -6.12 -25.06 -4.00
C ASN A 347 -5.06 -25.12 -5.11
N LEU A 348 -4.11 -24.18 -5.13
CA LEU A 348 -2.95 -24.22 -6.02
C LEU A 348 -2.13 -25.50 -5.82
N THR A 349 -1.75 -25.80 -4.57
CA THR A 349 -0.95 -27.01 -4.27
C THR A 349 -1.73 -28.30 -4.53
N ARG A 350 -3.06 -28.31 -4.30
CA ARG A 350 -3.92 -29.45 -4.68
C ARG A 350 -3.93 -29.68 -6.19
N ASN A 351 -3.89 -28.61 -6.99
CA ASN A 351 -3.86 -28.73 -8.44
C ASN A 351 -2.56 -29.40 -8.92
N ARG A 352 -1.42 -29.05 -8.31
CA ARG A 352 -0.08 -29.64 -8.58
C ARG A 352 0.06 -31.11 -8.20
N LEU A 353 -0.89 -31.68 -7.46
CA LEU A 353 -0.93 -33.12 -7.18
C LEU A 353 -1.45 -33.94 -8.36
N ARG A 354 -2.12 -33.30 -9.33
CA ARG A 354 -2.70 -33.98 -10.49
C ARG A 354 -1.59 -34.32 -11.49
N PRO A 355 -1.74 -35.39 -12.29
CA PRO A 355 -0.86 -35.63 -13.43
C PRO A 355 -0.98 -34.50 -14.45
N ASN A 356 0.10 -34.24 -15.18
CA ASN A 356 0.04 -33.33 -16.33
C ASN A 356 -0.37 -34.12 -17.58
N LEU A 357 -1.41 -33.66 -18.28
CA LEU A 357 -1.87 -34.20 -19.56
C LEU A 357 -2.07 -33.04 -20.52
N ASP A 358 -1.26 -32.99 -21.57
CA ASP A 358 -1.28 -31.91 -22.55
C ASP A 358 -1.79 -32.40 -23.90
N LEU A 359 -2.73 -31.66 -24.48
CA LEU A 359 -3.15 -31.79 -25.88
C LEU A 359 -2.37 -30.78 -26.73
N LEU A 360 -1.70 -31.29 -27.76
CA LEU A 360 -0.93 -30.51 -28.71
C LEU A 360 -1.61 -30.55 -30.07
N LEU A 361 -2.00 -29.39 -30.59
CA LEU A 361 -2.49 -29.22 -31.95
C LEU A 361 -1.51 -28.32 -32.71
N GLY A 362 -1.15 -28.70 -33.93
CA GLY A 362 -0.25 -27.91 -34.75
C GLY A 362 -0.66 -27.91 -36.22
N TYR A 363 -0.41 -26.80 -36.89
CA TYR A 363 -0.52 -26.65 -38.32
C TYR A 363 0.74 -25.98 -38.85
N GLN A 364 1.36 -26.58 -39.86
CA GLN A 364 2.60 -26.12 -40.44
C GLN A 364 2.45 -25.98 -41.96
N GLN A 365 3.02 -24.92 -42.50
CA GLN A 365 3.16 -24.69 -43.94
C GLN A 365 4.64 -24.51 -44.26
N PHE A 366 5.05 -25.08 -45.40
CA PHE A 366 6.43 -25.05 -45.86
C PHE A 366 6.50 -24.46 -47.26
N GLY A 367 7.57 -23.73 -47.53
CA GLY A 367 7.88 -23.22 -48.86
C GLY A 367 9.37 -23.35 -49.14
N LEU A 368 9.70 -23.71 -50.38
CA LEU A 368 11.09 -23.84 -50.83
C LEU A 368 11.30 -23.03 -52.09
N GLY A 369 12.08 -21.97 -51.95
CA GLY A 369 12.54 -21.14 -53.06
C GLY A 369 14.04 -21.19 -53.18
N GLY A 370 14.55 -20.53 -54.22
CA GLY A 370 15.98 -20.42 -54.45
C GLY A 370 16.31 -20.50 -55.93
N THR A 371 17.52 -20.10 -56.28
CA THR A 371 17.99 -20.21 -57.65
C THR A 371 18.38 -21.65 -57.94
N LEU A 372 17.66 -22.29 -58.86
CA LEU A 372 17.97 -23.65 -59.30
C LEU A 372 19.15 -23.62 -60.27
N VAL A 373 20.25 -24.27 -59.89
CA VAL A 373 21.44 -24.47 -60.69
C VAL A 373 21.41 -25.90 -61.22
N GLN A 374 21.02 -26.05 -62.49
CA GLN A 374 20.99 -27.36 -63.16
C GLN A 374 22.39 -27.71 -63.62
N ARG A 375 22.87 -28.91 -63.27
CA ARG A 375 24.20 -29.41 -63.63
C ARG A 375 24.10 -30.75 -64.34
N ASP A 376 24.95 -30.95 -65.34
CA ASP A 376 24.98 -32.21 -66.10
C ASP A 376 26.00 -33.17 -65.51
N PHE A 377 25.51 -34.16 -64.77
CA PHE A 377 26.35 -35.20 -64.19
C PHE A 377 26.77 -36.29 -65.18
N SER A 378 26.23 -36.32 -66.42
CA SER A 378 26.68 -37.29 -67.43
C SER A 378 28.06 -36.92 -68.01
N GLN A 379 28.47 -35.66 -67.89
CA GLN A 379 29.77 -35.15 -68.36
C GLN A 379 30.86 -35.24 -67.27
N GLY A 380 30.53 -35.73 -66.08
CA GLY A 380 31.47 -35.92 -64.97
C GLY A 380 30.81 -35.81 -63.60
N PHE A 381 31.11 -36.74 -62.70
CA PHE A 381 30.55 -36.76 -61.34
C PHE A 381 31.22 -35.74 -60.40
N LEU A 382 32.54 -35.54 -60.56
CA LEU A 382 33.32 -34.60 -59.77
C LEU A 382 33.44 -33.29 -60.54
N ASN A 383 32.61 -32.31 -60.19
CA ASN A 383 32.50 -30.98 -60.83
C ASN A 383 31.77 -30.93 -62.20
N PRO A 384 30.48 -31.30 -62.25
CA PRO A 384 29.67 -31.21 -63.47
C PRO A 384 29.48 -29.76 -63.95
N PRO A 385 29.44 -29.52 -65.28
CA PRO A 385 29.16 -28.20 -65.84
C PRO A 385 27.71 -27.77 -65.55
N VAL A 386 27.50 -26.45 -65.39
CA VAL A 386 26.17 -25.84 -65.19
C VAL A 386 25.49 -25.70 -66.56
N VAL A 387 24.32 -26.32 -66.72
CA VAL A 387 23.53 -26.35 -67.97
C VAL A 387 22.51 -25.22 -68.01
N GLY A 388 22.01 -24.80 -66.85
CA GLY A 388 20.97 -23.80 -66.75
C GLY A 388 20.85 -23.22 -65.36
N ILE A 389 20.38 -21.97 -65.29
CA ILE A 389 20.10 -21.27 -64.03
C ILE A 389 18.67 -20.76 -64.13
N ILE A 390 17.76 -21.33 -63.33
CA ILE A 390 16.38 -20.88 -63.22
C ILE A 390 16.29 -19.95 -62.00
N PRO A 391 16.03 -18.64 -62.19
CA PRO A 391 15.92 -17.71 -61.08
C PRO A 391 14.70 -18.04 -60.23
N GLY A 392 14.93 -18.25 -58.94
CA GLY A 392 13.89 -18.34 -57.92
C GLY A 392 14.32 -17.53 -56.71
N GLY A 393 13.47 -17.43 -55.70
CA GLY A 393 13.77 -16.63 -54.53
C GLY A 393 12.70 -16.69 -53.47
N LEU A 394 12.76 -15.72 -52.56
CA LEU A 394 11.83 -15.64 -51.42
C LEU A 394 10.37 -15.57 -51.86
N GLY A 395 10.07 -14.85 -52.96
CA GLY A 395 8.70 -14.76 -53.48
C GLY A 395 8.10 -16.12 -53.80
N GLY A 396 8.83 -17.02 -54.46
CA GLY A 396 8.36 -18.38 -54.76
C GLY A 396 8.25 -19.26 -53.51
N ALA A 397 9.16 -19.09 -52.53
CA ALA A 397 9.05 -19.79 -51.25
C ALA A 397 7.78 -19.36 -50.48
N LEU A 398 7.52 -18.05 -50.43
CA LEU A 398 6.34 -17.50 -49.78
C LEU A 398 5.05 -17.86 -50.51
N ASP A 399 5.05 -17.89 -51.85
CA ASP A 399 3.88 -18.29 -52.65
C ASP A 399 3.49 -19.75 -52.37
N GLN A 400 4.47 -20.66 -52.33
CA GLN A 400 4.23 -22.06 -51.95
C GLN A 400 3.73 -22.20 -50.51
N MET A 401 4.26 -21.40 -49.59
CA MET A 401 3.85 -21.43 -48.18
C MET A 401 2.42 -20.91 -48.01
N VAL A 402 2.12 -19.71 -48.54
CA VAL A 402 0.80 -19.07 -48.44
C VAL A 402 -0.25 -19.83 -49.25
N GLY A 403 0.13 -20.38 -50.40
CA GLY A 403 -0.68 -21.29 -51.21
C GLY A 403 -0.94 -22.63 -50.54
N ALA A 404 -0.24 -22.93 -49.44
CA ALA A 404 -0.29 -24.20 -48.72
C ALA A 404 0.00 -25.40 -49.65
N ASP A 405 0.97 -25.27 -50.55
CA ASP A 405 1.38 -26.34 -51.46
C ASP A 405 2.00 -27.52 -50.70
N TYR A 406 2.68 -27.22 -49.60
CA TYR A 406 3.28 -28.19 -48.69
C TYR A 406 2.85 -27.86 -47.25
N TYR A 407 2.09 -28.75 -46.62
CA TYR A 407 1.57 -28.54 -45.27
C TYR A 407 1.68 -29.80 -44.41
N GLY A 408 1.60 -29.59 -43.10
CA GLY A 408 1.57 -30.64 -42.08
C GLY A 408 0.57 -30.31 -40.97
N TYR A 409 0.01 -31.35 -40.36
CA TYR A 409 -0.81 -31.25 -39.16
C TYR A 409 -0.17 -32.08 -38.05
N MET A 410 -0.26 -31.60 -36.82
CA MET A 410 0.23 -32.29 -35.63
C MET A 410 -0.92 -32.44 -34.63
N LEU A 411 -1.10 -33.66 -34.13
CA LEU A 411 -1.97 -33.98 -33.01
C LEU A 411 -1.16 -34.85 -32.04
N GLY A 412 -0.93 -34.36 -30.83
CA GLY A 412 -0.17 -35.05 -29.80
C GLY A 412 -0.88 -35.05 -28.45
N LEU A 413 -0.73 -36.13 -27.71
CA LEU A 413 -1.15 -36.23 -26.31
C LEU A 413 0.06 -36.65 -25.47
N THR A 414 0.40 -35.83 -24.47
CA THR A 414 1.55 -36.09 -23.59
C THR A 414 1.07 -36.23 -22.16
N LEU A 415 1.24 -37.40 -21.55
CA LEU A 415 0.91 -37.66 -20.15
C LEU A 415 2.20 -37.78 -19.31
N GLN A 416 2.35 -36.93 -18.31
CA GLN A 416 3.39 -37.02 -17.29
C GLN A 416 2.76 -37.41 -15.95
N LEU A 417 3.03 -38.63 -15.50
CA LEU A 417 2.51 -39.19 -14.26
C LEU A 417 3.61 -39.26 -13.19
N PRO A 418 3.69 -38.29 -12.25
CA PRO A 418 4.65 -38.36 -11.16
C PRO A 418 4.20 -39.42 -10.14
N ILE A 419 4.97 -40.51 -10.03
CA ILE A 419 4.58 -41.69 -9.22
C ILE A 419 4.58 -41.37 -7.72
N PHE A 420 5.69 -40.80 -7.22
CA PHE A 420 5.83 -40.49 -5.80
C PHE A 420 5.49 -39.03 -5.46
N ASN A 421 5.74 -38.07 -6.36
CA ASN A 421 5.41 -36.65 -6.20
C ASN A 421 5.58 -36.11 -4.75
N GLN A 422 6.69 -36.44 -4.08
CA GLN A 422 6.83 -36.21 -2.63
C GLN A 422 6.87 -34.73 -2.29
N GLU A 423 7.49 -33.92 -3.16
CA GLU A 423 7.53 -32.47 -3.06
C GLU A 423 6.11 -31.87 -3.06
N ALA A 424 5.29 -32.14 -4.08
CA ALA A 424 3.94 -31.58 -4.14
C ALA A 424 3.04 -32.08 -2.98
N ARG A 425 3.22 -33.34 -2.51
CA ARG A 425 2.52 -33.85 -1.32
C ARG A 425 2.93 -33.10 -0.05
N ALA A 426 4.21 -32.82 0.13
CA ALA A 426 4.71 -32.04 1.25
C ALA A 426 4.24 -30.58 1.18
N GLU A 427 4.30 -29.94 0.00
CA GLU A 427 3.79 -28.59 -0.22
C GLU A 427 2.29 -28.50 0.11
N ASN A 428 1.49 -29.49 -0.31
CA ASN A 428 0.06 -29.51 -0.02
C ASN A 428 -0.24 -29.69 1.48
N ALA A 429 0.49 -30.57 2.15
CA ALA A 429 0.38 -30.75 3.60
C ALA A 429 0.76 -29.45 4.35
N GLN A 430 1.83 -28.77 3.92
CA GLN A 430 2.23 -27.48 4.47
C GLN A 430 1.16 -26.41 4.23
N ALA A 431 0.58 -26.34 3.03
CA ALA A 431 -0.49 -25.40 2.72
C ALA A 431 -1.76 -25.63 3.56
N GLN A 432 -2.08 -26.89 3.87
CA GLN A 432 -3.18 -27.23 4.80
C GLN A 432 -2.89 -26.73 6.21
N ILE A 433 -1.69 -26.97 6.74
CA ILE A 433 -1.29 -26.46 8.06
C ILE A 433 -1.34 -24.93 8.09
N SER A 434 -0.87 -24.26 7.04
CA SER A 434 -0.94 -22.79 6.93
C SER A 434 -2.38 -22.25 6.91
N LEU A 435 -3.32 -22.99 6.29
CA LEU A 435 -4.74 -22.66 6.33
C LEU A 435 -5.30 -22.79 7.75
N ASP A 436 -4.99 -23.89 8.44
CA ASP A 436 -5.45 -24.14 9.81
C ASP A 436 -4.86 -23.09 10.80
N GLN A 437 -3.60 -22.69 10.60
CA GLN A 437 -2.99 -21.58 11.34
C GLN A 437 -3.70 -20.26 11.08
N ALA A 438 -4.08 -19.97 9.82
CA ALA A 438 -4.81 -18.75 9.49
C ALA A 438 -6.22 -18.73 10.10
N SER A 439 -6.93 -19.87 10.19
CA SER A 439 -8.22 -19.91 10.87
C SER A 439 -8.09 -19.66 12.38
N LEU A 440 -7.07 -20.23 13.03
CA LEU A 440 -6.80 -19.96 14.44
C LEU A 440 -6.41 -18.49 14.69
N ARG A 441 -5.68 -17.86 13.75
CA ARG A 441 -5.38 -16.42 13.83
C ARG A 441 -6.64 -15.57 13.72
N GLU A 442 -7.58 -15.92 12.84
CA GLU A 442 -8.87 -15.23 12.75
C GLU A 442 -9.65 -15.31 14.07
N GLU A 443 -9.71 -16.48 14.69
CA GLU A 443 -10.35 -16.65 16.01
C GLU A 443 -9.65 -15.83 17.11
N SER A 444 -8.32 -15.83 17.13
CA SER A 444 -7.51 -15.03 18.06
C SER A 444 -7.79 -13.53 17.92
N VAL A 445 -7.88 -13.01 16.68
CA VAL A 445 -8.25 -11.61 16.41
C VAL A 445 -9.63 -11.28 16.98
N ARG A 446 -10.62 -12.14 16.78
CA ARG A 446 -11.97 -11.94 17.36
C ARG A 446 -11.95 -11.93 18.89
N GLN A 447 -11.15 -12.80 19.51
CA GLN A 447 -10.99 -12.81 20.97
C GLN A 447 -10.33 -11.52 21.48
N LEU A 448 -9.29 -11.04 20.80
CA LEU A 448 -8.61 -9.79 21.15
C LEU A 448 -9.57 -8.60 21.08
N ILE A 449 -10.41 -8.54 20.04
CA ILE A 449 -11.43 -7.49 19.88
C ILE A 449 -12.41 -7.49 21.05
N ALA A 450 -12.86 -8.66 21.50
CA ALA A 450 -13.77 -8.76 22.65
C ALA A 450 -13.13 -8.25 23.94
N VAL A 451 -11.83 -8.51 24.15
CA VAL A 451 -11.08 -7.99 25.31
C VAL A 451 -10.90 -6.47 25.21
N GLN A 452 -10.52 -5.95 24.05
CA GLN A 452 -10.36 -4.50 23.83
C GLN A 452 -11.67 -3.73 24.02
N LEU A 453 -12.80 -4.30 23.58
CA LEU A 453 -14.12 -3.70 23.77
C LEU A 453 -14.49 -3.65 25.27
N ARG A 454 -14.24 -4.75 26.00
CA ARG A 454 -14.47 -4.78 27.44
C ARG A 454 -13.60 -3.76 28.17
N GLU A 455 -12.32 -3.68 27.81
CA GLU A 455 -11.40 -2.69 28.38
C GLU A 455 -11.88 -1.24 28.11
N ALA A 456 -12.33 -0.94 26.89
CA ALA A 456 -12.83 0.38 26.55
C ALA A 456 -14.07 0.77 27.38
N LEU A 457 -15.02 -0.16 27.54
CA LEU A 457 -16.22 0.07 28.38
C LEU A 457 -15.86 0.28 29.84
N THR A 458 -15.00 -0.58 30.42
CA THR A 458 -14.55 -0.44 31.81
C THR A 458 -13.78 0.88 32.02
N ARG A 459 -12.99 1.33 31.04
CA ARG A 459 -12.32 2.64 31.09
C ARG A 459 -13.31 3.80 31.10
N ILE A 460 -14.38 3.73 30.31
CA ILE A 460 -15.45 4.74 30.31
C ILE A 460 -16.15 4.79 31.67
N GLU A 461 -16.50 3.64 32.23
CA GLU A 461 -17.13 3.55 33.56
C GLU A 461 -16.23 4.16 34.65
N MET A 462 -14.95 3.78 34.67
CA MET A 462 -13.94 4.32 35.59
C MET A 462 -13.77 5.84 35.44
N ASN A 463 -13.59 6.33 34.21
CA ASN A 463 -13.37 7.76 33.95
C ASN A 463 -14.62 8.60 34.26
N ARG A 464 -15.82 8.03 34.08
CA ARG A 464 -17.08 8.66 34.47
C ARG A 464 -17.17 8.81 35.98
N ALA A 465 -16.92 7.73 36.73
CA ALA A 465 -16.91 7.78 38.19
C ALA A 465 -15.86 8.76 38.73
N SER A 466 -14.67 8.80 38.10
CA SER A 466 -13.61 9.77 38.44
C SER A 466 -14.04 11.21 38.18
N PHE A 467 -14.70 11.49 37.06
CA PHE A 467 -15.24 12.82 36.74
C PHE A 467 -16.33 13.24 37.73
N GLU A 468 -17.28 12.37 38.05
CA GLU A 468 -18.34 12.65 39.03
C GLU A 468 -17.78 12.90 40.45
N ALA A 469 -16.77 12.13 40.87
CA ALA A 469 -16.06 12.36 42.13
C ALA A 469 -15.29 13.69 42.12
N GLY A 470 -14.65 14.04 41.00
CA GLY A 470 -13.96 15.32 40.81
C GLY A 470 -14.91 16.53 40.90
N GLU A 471 -16.10 16.44 40.30
CA GLU A 471 -17.16 17.46 40.41
C GLU A 471 -17.65 17.64 41.86
N ALA A 472 -17.82 16.55 42.60
CA ALA A 472 -18.16 16.63 44.02
C ALA A 472 -17.02 17.26 44.85
N ALA A 473 -15.77 16.89 44.58
CA ALA A 473 -14.60 17.43 45.25
C ALA A 473 -14.44 18.95 45.04
N VAL A 474 -14.61 19.43 43.79
CA VAL A 474 -14.58 20.87 43.50
C VAL A 474 -15.68 21.60 44.27
N ARG A 475 -16.90 21.09 44.31
CA ARG A 475 -17.99 21.70 45.10
C ARG A 475 -17.63 21.80 46.58
N SER A 476 -17.12 20.73 47.19
CA SER A 476 -16.74 20.73 48.62
C SER A 476 -15.58 21.68 48.93
N VAL A 477 -14.56 21.74 48.07
CA VAL A 477 -13.40 22.62 48.29
C VAL A 477 -13.75 24.09 48.01
N GLN A 478 -14.66 24.35 47.06
CA GLN A 478 -15.21 25.69 46.82
C GLN A 478 -15.96 26.21 48.04
N GLU A 479 -16.82 25.41 48.66
CA GLU A 479 -17.53 25.78 49.90
C GLU A 479 -16.55 26.06 51.04
N ARG A 480 -15.49 25.24 51.17
CA ARG A 480 -14.42 25.47 52.15
C ARG A 480 -13.72 26.81 51.91
N LEU A 481 -13.39 27.16 50.67
CA LEU A 481 -12.76 28.44 50.35
C LEU A 481 -13.65 29.63 50.77
N VAL A 482 -14.95 29.56 50.49
CA VAL A 482 -15.92 30.60 50.89
C VAL A 482 -15.99 30.73 52.42
N ALA A 483 -15.98 29.61 53.14
CA ALA A 483 -15.97 29.62 54.61
C ALA A 483 -14.66 30.21 55.18
N GLU A 484 -13.50 29.87 54.62
CA GLU A 484 -12.22 30.42 55.09
C GLU A 484 -12.07 31.92 54.76
N GLN A 485 -12.61 32.37 53.63
CA GLN A 485 -12.68 33.81 53.32
C GLN A 485 -13.52 34.57 54.36
N ALA A 486 -14.71 34.05 54.70
CA ALA A 486 -15.55 34.67 55.73
C ALA A 486 -14.87 34.69 57.12
N ARG A 487 -14.12 33.64 57.47
CA ARG A 487 -13.32 33.61 58.72
C ARG A 487 -12.17 34.60 58.70
N PHE A 488 -11.50 34.78 57.57
CA PHE A 488 -10.41 35.74 57.42
C PHE A 488 -10.91 37.18 57.53
N ASP A 489 -12.05 37.50 56.91
CA ASP A 489 -12.69 38.81 57.01
C ASP A 489 -13.10 39.14 58.46
N ALA A 490 -13.43 38.12 59.25
CA ALA A 490 -13.70 38.23 60.68
C ALA A 490 -12.43 38.19 61.58
N GLY A 491 -11.22 38.10 60.98
CA GLY A 491 -9.95 38.03 61.71
C GLY A 491 -9.66 36.68 62.41
N MET A 492 -10.43 35.63 62.08
CA MET A 492 -10.36 34.28 62.68
C MET A 492 -9.60 33.26 61.83
N ALA A 493 -9.06 33.67 60.68
CA ALA A 493 -8.22 32.85 59.81
C ALA A 493 -6.94 33.61 59.44
N THR A 494 -5.91 32.85 59.10
CA THR A 494 -4.58 33.33 58.72
C THR A 494 -4.43 33.37 57.22
N THR A 495 -3.51 34.20 56.71
CA THR A 495 -3.18 34.26 55.28
C THR A 495 -2.77 32.88 54.72
N ARG A 496 -2.11 32.05 55.55
CA ARG A 496 -1.76 30.68 55.21
C ARG A 496 -2.99 29.81 54.92
N GLU A 497 -4.06 29.92 55.72
CA GLU A 497 -5.28 29.11 55.57
C GLU A 497 -6.03 29.46 54.28
N ILE A 498 -6.07 30.75 53.89
CA ILE A 498 -6.62 31.15 52.59
C ILE A 498 -5.79 30.58 51.44
N ILE A 499 -4.46 30.73 51.49
CA ILE A 499 -3.57 30.23 50.42
C ILE A 499 -3.71 28.72 50.27
N GLU A 500 -3.81 27.98 51.38
CA GLU A 500 -4.05 26.54 51.38
C GLU A 500 -5.40 26.19 50.76
N ALA A 501 -6.49 26.88 51.16
CA ALA A 501 -7.82 26.64 50.59
C ALA A 501 -7.88 26.96 49.08
N GLN A 502 -7.21 28.03 48.64
CA GLN A 502 -7.09 28.38 47.22
C GLN A 502 -6.27 27.35 46.44
N ARG A 503 -5.14 26.90 46.98
CA ARG A 503 -4.33 25.84 46.36
C ARG A 503 -5.16 24.57 46.19
N ASP A 504 -5.88 24.17 47.23
CA ASP A 504 -6.71 22.97 47.22
C ASP A 504 -7.81 23.08 46.15
N LEU A 505 -8.43 24.26 45.97
CA LEU A 505 -9.42 24.48 44.92
C LEU A 505 -8.81 24.35 43.52
N LEU A 506 -7.68 25.00 43.28
CA LEU A 506 -6.99 24.94 41.99
C LEU A 506 -6.58 23.50 41.64
N LEU A 507 -6.10 22.73 42.62
CA LEU A 507 -5.78 21.31 42.44
C LEU A 507 -7.03 20.46 42.15
N ALA A 508 -8.15 20.74 42.82
CA ALA A 508 -9.41 20.06 42.54
C ALA A 508 -9.94 20.37 41.14
N GLU A 509 -9.84 21.64 40.70
CA GLU A 509 -10.25 22.06 39.35
C GLU A 509 -9.41 21.40 38.25
N THR A 510 -8.08 21.35 38.40
CA THR A 510 -7.21 20.68 37.41
C THR A 510 -7.44 19.17 37.40
N THR A 511 -7.66 18.54 38.55
CA THR A 511 -7.98 17.11 38.65
C THR A 511 -9.32 16.77 37.99
N ARG A 512 -10.35 17.60 38.21
CA ARG A 512 -11.66 17.47 37.57
C ARG A 512 -11.54 17.62 36.04
N LEU A 513 -10.80 18.62 35.58
CA LEU A 513 -10.56 18.83 34.15
C LEU A 513 -9.83 17.63 33.51
N ARG A 514 -8.82 17.09 34.19
CA ARG A 514 -8.10 15.89 33.75
C ARG A 514 -9.06 14.70 33.59
N ALA A 515 -9.88 14.43 34.61
CA ALA A 515 -10.86 13.36 34.57
C ALA A 515 -11.89 13.55 33.44
N GLN A 516 -12.30 14.80 33.16
CA GLN A 516 -13.19 15.12 32.05
C GLN A 516 -12.57 14.81 30.68
N ILE A 517 -11.30 15.18 30.49
CA ILE A 517 -10.55 14.94 29.25
C ILE A 517 -10.27 13.43 29.06
N ASP A 518 -9.93 12.72 30.12
CA ASP A 518 -9.77 11.27 30.09
C ASP A 518 -11.08 10.55 29.76
N LEU A 519 -12.23 11.06 30.20
CA LEU A 519 -13.54 10.56 29.80
C LEU A 519 -13.77 10.76 28.29
N ILE A 520 -13.49 11.94 27.74
CA ILE A 520 -13.61 12.21 26.29
C ILE A 520 -12.72 11.25 25.48
N LYS A 521 -11.46 11.10 25.89
CA LYS A 521 -10.50 10.17 25.26
C LYS A 521 -10.95 8.72 25.32
N SER A 522 -11.55 8.28 26.43
CA SER A 522 -12.05 6.90 26.55
C SER A 522 -13.19 6.58 25.58
N HIS A 523 -14.02 7.57 25.21
CA HIS A 523 -15.01 7.42 24.15
C HIS A 523 -14.37 7.28 22.76
N ALA A 524 -13.29 8.02 22.47
CA ALA A 524 -12.53 7.83 21.24
C ALA A 524 -11.92 6.41 21.14
N LEU A 525 -11.47 5.84 22.26
CA LEU A 525 -11.01 4.45 22.32
C LEU A 525 -12.14 3.44 22.09
N LEU A 526 -13.36 3.72 22.54
CA LEU A 526 -14.53 2.89 22.23
C LEU A 526 -14.87 2.93 20.74
N ASP A 527 -14.81 4.12 20.12
CA ASP A 527 -15.04 4.27 18.68
C ASP A 527 -14.00 3.47 17.87
N LYS A 528 -12.74 3.48 18.31
CA LYS A 528 -11.69 2.62 17.76
C LYS A 528 -12.01 1.13 17.95
N ALA A 529 -12.38 0.73 19.17
CA ALA A 529 -12.68 -0.67 19.50
C ALA A 529 -13.89 -1.22 18.74
N THR A 530 -14.83 -0.37 18.34
CA THR A 530 -16.03 -0.70 17.56
C THR A 530 -15.84 -0.55 16.05
N GLY A 531 -14.77 0.10 15.60
CA GLY A 531 -14.50 0.38 14.19
C GLY A 531 -15.26 1.58 13.62
N ARG A 532 -15.86 2.43 14.47
CA ARG A 532 -16.71 3.57 14.09
C ARG A 532 -15.96 4.89 13.91
N THR A 533 -14.63 4.91 14.08
CA THR A 533 -13.82 6.12 14.03
C THR A 533 -14.03 6.92 12.73
N PHE A 534 -14.09 6.27 11.58
CA PHE A 534 -14.35 6.94 10.29
C PHE A 534 -15.77 7.52 10.19
N GLU A 535 -16.77 6.77 10.67
CA GLU A 535 -18.18 7.20 10.64
C GLU A 535 -18.41 8.44 11.52
N ARG A 536 -17.76 8.49 12.70
CA ARG A 536 -17.85 9.64 13.62
C ARG A 536 -17.40 10.96 12.97
N PHE A 537 -16.35 10.92 12.15
CA PHE A 537 -15.84 12.10 11.45
C PHE A 537 -16.45 12.28 10.05
N GLY A 538 -17.30 11.36 9.59
CA GLY A 538 -17.92 11.41 8.25
C GLY A 538 -16.92 11.22 7.11
N ILE A 539 -15.81 10.51 7.36
CA ILE A 539 -14.71 10.35 6.41
C ILE A 539 -14.94 9.11 5.56
N GLN A 540 -15.07 9.28 4.25
CA GLN A 540 -15.17 8.16 3.33
C GLN A 540 -13.77 7.63 2.95
N LEU A 541 -13.66 6.30 2.83
CA LEU A 541 -12.39 5.65 2.45
C LEU A 541 -11.86 6.14 1.10
N VAL A 542 -12.76 6.37 0.13
CA VAL A 542 -12.39 6.81 -1.21
C VAL A 542 -11.75 8.20 -1.18
N ASP A 543 -12.27 9.09 -0.34
CA ASP A 543 -11.74 10.44 -0.13
C ASP A 543 -10.39 10.38 0.58
N ALA A 544 -10.27 9.55 1.63
CA ALA A 544 -9.02 9.32 2.34
C ALA A 544 -7.91 8.70 1.46
N LEU A 545 -8.26 7.85 0.49
CA LEU A 545 -7.32 7.27 -0.47
C LEU A 545 -6.98 8.23 -1.63
N SER A 546 -7.83 9.21 -1.93
CA SER A 546 -7.66 10.14 -3.05
C SER A 546 -7.18 11.54 -2.66
N MET A 547 -6.88 11.78 -1.38
CA MET A 547 -6.55 13.10 -0.80
C MET A 547 -7.69 14.14 -0.88
N ASN A 548 -8.89 13.73 -1.26
CA ASN A 548 -10.05 14.62 -1.38
C ASN A 548 -10.90 14.58 -0.11
N VAL A 549 -10.29 14.69 1.07
CA VAL A 549 -11.07 14.88 2.30
C VAL A 549 -11.60 16.32 2.25
N LYS A 550 -12.89 16.47 1.96
CA LYS A 550 -13.58 17.77 1.82
C LYS A 550 -14.17 18.27 3.12
#